data_AF-A0A1J3E1R7-F1
#
_entry.id   AF-A0A1J3E1R7-F1
#
_cell.length_a   1.000
_cell.length_b   1.000
_cell.length_c   1.000
_cell.angle_alpha   90.00
_cell.angle_beta   90.00
_cell.angle_gamma   90.00
#
_symmetry.space_group_name_H-M   'P 1'
#
loop_
_entity.id
_entity.type
_entity.pdbx_description
1 polymer ?
#
loop_
_entity_poly.entity_id
_entity_poly.type
_entity_poly.pdbx_seq_one_letter_code
_entity_poly.pdbx_strand_id
1 'polypeptide(L)'
;KLSDEQVRMLEMSFEDEHKLESERKDRLASELGLDPRQVAVWFQNRRARWKNKRLEDEYTKLKNTHENVVVEKCRLDSEVLHLKEQLCDAEREIQRLAQRVEGTLSNSPISSSVSVEANHTTPFFGDYEVGDDGDGYE
;
A
#
# COMPACT_ATOMS: atom_id res chain seq x y z
N LYS A 1 8.34 5.88 45.41
CA LYS A 1 7.97 4.83 44.43
C LYS A 1 6.68 4.19 44.93
N LEU A 2 5.74 3.87 44.03
CA LEU A 2 4.51 3.16 44.40
C LEU A 2 4.83 1.69 44.67
N SER A 3 4.11 1.05 45.59
CA SER A 3 4.22 -0.39 45.81
C SER A 3 3.55 -1.16 44.67
N ASP A 4 3.90 -2.44 44.50
CA ASP A 4 3.30 -3.27 43.45
C ASP A 4 1.79 -3.42 43.63
N GLU A 5 1.30 -3.46 44.88
CA GLU A 5 -0.14 -3.46 45.17
C GLU A 5 -0.81 -2.16 44.74
N GLN A 6 -0.19 -1.01 45.03
CA GLN A 6 -0.71 0.28 44.59
C GLN A 6 -0.74 0.38 43.07
N VAL A 7 0.30 -0.11 42.39
CA VAL A 7 0.33 -0.16 40.93
C VAL A 7 -0.77 -1.05 40.37
N ARG A 8 -0.97 -2.25 40.92
CA ARG A 8 -2.05 -3.16 40.50
C ARG A 8 -3.43 -2.51 40.59
N MET A 9 -3.74 -1.88 41.73
CA MET A 9 -5.03 -1.21 41.91
C MET A 9 -5.20 -0.01 40.95
N LEU A 10 -4.14 0.75 40.70
CA LEU A 10 -4.14 1.83 39.71
C LEU A 10 -4.35 1.30 38.28
N GLU A 11 -3.75 0.15 37.94
CA GLU A 11 -3.92 -0.50 36.64
C GLU A 11 -5.34 -1.02 36.44
N MET A 12 -5.90 -1.73 37.43
CA MET A 12 -7.31 -2.16 37.39
C MET A 12 -8.26 -0.97 37.23
N SER A 13 -8.04 0.10 38.00
CA SER A 13 -8.83 1.32 37.88
C SER A 13 -8.69 1.98 36.50
N PHE A 14 -7.50 1.95 35.90
CA PHE A 14 -7.26 2.49 34.57
C PHE A 14 -7.95 1.68 33.47
N GLU A 15 -7.92 0.36 33.54
CA GLU A 15 -8.56 -0.54 32.57
C GLU A 15 -10.07 -0.34 32.53
N ASP A 16 -10.68 -0.07 33.69
CA ASP A 16 -12.12 0.20 33.82
C ASP A 16 -12.50 1.55 33.20
N GLU A 17 -11.69 2.60 33.45
CA GLU A 17 -11.87 3.90 32.81
C GLU A 17 -10.53 4.68 32.71
N HIS A 18 -10.13 4.98 31.47
CA HIS A 18 -8.87 5.67 31.17
C HIS A 18 -8.86 7.16 31.57
N LYS A 19 -10.04 7.77 31.75
CA LYS A 19 -10.21 9.14 32.20
C LYS A 19 -10.39 9.14 33.73
N LEU A 20 -9.62 10.00 34.40
CA LEU A 20 -9.68 10.10 35.84
C LEU A 20 -10.49 11.34 36.23
N GLU A 21 -11.75 11.13 36.61
CA GLU A 21 -12.61 12.18 37.16
C GLU A 21 -12.16 12.60 38.57
N SER A 22 -12.42 13.87 38.95
CA SER A 22 -11.90 14.42 40.20
C SER A 22 -12.37 13.65 41.43
N GLU A 23 -13.64 13.28 41.50
CA GLU A 23 -14.20 12.53 42.63
C GLU A 23 -13.58 11.13 42.74
N ARG A 24 -13.38 10.45 41.61
CA ARG A 24 -12.75 9.12 41.56
C ARG A 24 -11.28 9.16 41.95
N LYS A 25 -10.56 10.21 41.51
CA LYS A 25 -9.16 10.46 41.93
C LYS A 25 -9.06 10.57 43.44
N ASP A 26 -9.93 11.32 44.09
CA ASP A 26 -9.86 11.58 45.52
C ASP A 26 -10.21 10.33 46.34
N ARG A 27 -11.18 9.51 45.88
CA ARG A 27 -11.48 8.19 46.45
C ARG A 27 -10.29 7.22 46.30
N LEU A 28 -9.76 7.09 45.09
CA LEU A 28 -8.65 6.18 44.78
C LEU A 28 -7.38 6.57 45.54
N ALA A 29 -7.10 7.86 45.66
CA ALA A 29 -5.99 8.38 46.47
C ALA A 29 -6.14 8.00 47.94
N SER A 30 -7.36 8.12 48.49
CA SER A 30 -7.67 7.77 49.87
C SER A 30 -7.55 6.26 50.13
N GLU A 31 -8.07 5.41 49.24
CA GLU A 31 -7.96 3.95 49.32
C GLU A 31 -6.52 3.46 49.23
N LEU A 32 -5.69 4.13 48.41
CA LEU A 32 -4.27 3.77 48.23
C LEU A 32 -3.33 4.40 49.26
N GLY A 33 -3.83 5.32 50.09
CA GLY A 33 -3.00 6.13 50.99
C GLY A 33 -1.99 7.00 50.23
N LEU A 34 -2.36 7.52 49.06
CA LEU A 34 -1.52 8.33 48.18
C LEU A 34 -2.01 9.78 48.11
N ASP A 35 -1.13 10.69 47.72
CA ASP A 35 -1.54 12.05 47.40
C ASP A 35 -2.32 12.07 46.06
N PRO A 36 -3.44 12.81 45.94
CA PRO A 36 -4.21 12.89 44.69
C PRO A 36 -3.39 13.32 43.46
N ARG A 37 -2.33 14.12 43.65
CA ARG A 37 -1.39 14.49 42.59
C ARG A 37 -0.58 13.29 42.10
N GLN A 38 -0.19 12.37 42.97
CA GLN A 38 0.54 11.16 42.57
C GLN A 38 -0.33 10.27 41.69
N VAL A 39 -1.61 10.10 42.05
CA VAL A 39 -2.60 9.38 41.24
C VAL A 39 -2.77 10.08 39.88
N ALA A 40 -2.94 11.40 39.86
CA ALA A 40 -3.09 12.16 38.61
C ALA A 40 -1.87 12.01 37.68
N VAL A 41 -0.65 12.15 38.21
CA VAL A 41 0.60 11.99 37.45
C VAL A 41 0.75 10.55 36.95
N TRP A 42 0.39 9.56 37.76
CA TRP A 42 0.41 8.17 37.34
C TRP A 42 -0.53 7.93 36.15
N PHE A 43 -1.77 8.42 36.21
CA PHE A 43 -2.74 8.30 35.12
C PHE A 43 -2.28 9.03 33.84
N GLN A 44 -1.67 10.21 33.98
CA GLN A 44 -1.07 10.93 32.84
C GLN A 44 0.03 10.10 32.17
N ASN A 45 0.97 9.57 32.95
CA ASN A 45 2.05 8.73 32.45
C ASN A 45 1.54 7.42 31.84
N ARG A 46 0.49 6.83 32.44
CA ARG A 46 -0.13 5.61 31.93
C ARG A 46 -0.79 5.86 30.57
N ARG A 47 -1.55 6.95 30.42
CA ARG A 47 -2.12 7.37 29.11
C ARG A 47 -1.04 7.63 28.06
N ALA A 48 0.05 8.30 28.44
CA ALA A 48 1.16 8.55 27.53
C ALA A 48 1.78 7.24 27.02
N ARG A 49 2.06 6.29 27.93
CA ARG A 49 2.55 4.95 27.55
C ARG A 49 1.57 4.18 26.68
N TRP A 50 0.28 4.20 27.02
CA TRP A 50 -0.76 3.55 26.23
C TRP A 50 -0.85 4.12 24.81
N LYS A 51 -0.83 5.45 24.67
CA LYS A 51 -0.83 6.12 23.36
C LYS A 51 0.41 5.76 22.55
N ASN A 52 1.60 5.78 23.17
CA ASN A 52 2.83 5.39 22.50
C ASN A 52 2.78 3.94 22.04
N LYS A 53 2.34 3.02 22.90
CA LYS A 53 2.21 1.61 22.54
C LYS A 53 1.26 1.41 21.36
N ARG A 54 0.11 2.10 21.36
CA ARG A 54 -0.82 2.05 20.24
C ARG A 54 -0.20 2.54 18.93
N LEU A 55 0.54 3.65 18.97
CA LEU A 55 1.25 4.19 17.81
C LEU A 55 2.34 3.24 17.30
N GLU A 56 3.10 2.62 18.19
CA GLU A 56 4.11 1.61 17.84
C GLU A 56 3.47 0.39 17.14
N ASP A 57 2.33 -0.07 17.64
CA ASP A 57 1.59 -1.20 17.07
C ASP A 57 1.00 -0.83 15.69
N GLU A 58 0.42 0.38 15.54
CA GLU A 58 -0.08 0.91 14.27
C GLU A 58 1.04 1.05 13.24
N TYR A 59 2.19 1.60 13.64
CA TYR A 59 3.38 1.72 12.79
C TYR A 59 3.87 0.36 12.32
N THR A 60 3.96 -0.61 13.24
CA THR A 60 4.39 -1.98 12.92
C THR A 60 3.46 -2.64 11.91
N LYS A 61 2.14 -2.48 12.10
CA LYS A 61 1.13 -2.99 11.15
C LYS A 61 1.31 -2.37 9.77
N LEU A 62 1.44 -1.04 9.70
CA LEU A 62 1.62 -0.32 8.45
C LEU A 62 2.91 -0.73 7.73
N LYS A 63 4.00 -0.86 8.48
CA LYS A 63 5.29 -1.32 7.97
C LYS A 63 5.18 -2.72 7.35
N ASN A 64 4.57 -3.67 8.04
CA ASN A 64 4.38 -5.03 7.52
C ASN A 64 3.54 -5.04 6.23
N THR A 65 2.47 -4.22 6.17
CA THR A 65 1.67 -4.08 4.95
C THR A 65 2.50 -3.50 3.81
N HIS A 66 3.32 -2.49 4.08
CA HIS A 66 4.20 -1.91 3.08
C HIS A 66 5.23 -2.92 2.56
N GLU A 67 5.89 -3.67 3.45
CA GLU A 67 6.85 -4.72 3.07
C GLU A 67 6.20 -5.77 2.16
N ASN A 68 4.99 -6.23 2.49
CA ASN A 68 4.25 -7.16 1.64
C ASN A 68 3.93 -6.57 0.25
N VAL A 69 3.51 -5.30 0.18
CA VAL A 69 3.24 -4.62 -1.08
C VAL A 69 4.51 -4.50 -1.92
N VAL A 70 5.66 -4.21 -1.31
CA VAL A 70 6.95 -4.14 -2.00
C VAL A 70 7.32 -5.51 -2.57
N VAL A 71 7.12 -6.60 -1.82
CA VAL A 71 7.38 -7.95 -2.32
C VAL A 71 6.49 -8.28 -3.52
N GLU A 72 5.19 -8.03 -3.44
CA GLU A 72 4.27 -8.27 -4.56
C GLU A 72 4.60 -7.41 -5.78
N LYS A 73 4.97 -6.14 -5.57
CA LYS A 73 5.43 -5.27 -6.65
C LYS A 73 6.66 -5.86 -7.35
N CYS A 74 7.68 -6.28 -6.60
CA CYS A 74 8.87 -6.91 -7.18
C CYS A 74 8.54 -8.19 -7.96
N ARG A 75 7.57 -8.98 -7.47
CA ARG A 75 7.09 -10.18 -8.14
C ARG A 75 6.41 -9.83 -9.48
N LEU A 76 5.50 -8.86 -9.47
CA LEU A 76 4.80 -8.40 -10.67
C LEU A 76 5.75 -7.76 -11.68
N ASP A 77 6.72 -6.96 -11.24
CA ASP A 77 7.73 -6.36 -12.12
C ASP A 77 8.54 -7.45 -12.86
N SER A 78 8.88 -8.55 -12.16
CA SER A 78 9.56 -9.70 -12.75
C SER A 78 8.68 -10.44 -13.76
N GLU A 79 7.40 -10.63 -13.45
CA GLU A 79 6.42 -11.27 -14.33
C GLU A 79 6.19 -10.43 -15.60
N VAL A 80 6.06 -9.11 -15.45
CA VAL A 80 5.95 -8.17 -16.57
C VAL A 80 7.18 -8.21 -17.46
N LEU A 81 8.38 -8.24 -16.88
CA LEU A 81 9.62 -8.33 -17.66
C LEU A 81 9.67 -9.64 -18.46
N HIS A 82 9.31 -10.76 -17.84
CA HIS A 82 9.29 -12.06 -18.48
C HIS A 82 8.26 -12.15 -19.61
N LEU A 83 7.05 -11.61 -19.41
CA LEU A 83 6.02 -11.56 -20.45
C LEU A 83 6.42 -10.68 -21.63
N LYS A 84 7.11 -9.55 -21.39
CA LYS A 84 7.66 -8.70 -22.45
C LYS A 84 8.71 -9.43 -23.29
N GLU A 85 9.57 -10.22 -22.65
CA GLU A 85 10.56 -11.05 -23.35
C GLU A 85 9.88 -12.07 -24.26
N GLN A 86 8.91 -12.83 -23.72
CA GLN A 86 8.13 -13.80 -24.50
C GLN A 86 7.39 -13.16 -25.68
N LEU A 87 6.78 -11.98 -25.46
CA LEU A 87 6.10 -11.25 -26.52
C LEU A 87 7.07 -10.88 -27.64
N CYS A 88 8.26 -10.37 -27.29
CA CYS A 88 9.27 -10.01 -28.26
C CYS A 88 9.76 -11.24 -29.06
N ASP A 89 9.96 -12.38 -28.41
CA ASP A 89 10.35 -13.62 -29.09
C ASP A 89 9.25 -14.13 -30.04
N ALA A 90 7.98 -14.07 -29.62
CA ALA A 90 6.84 -14.43 -30.45
C ALA A 90 6.70 -13.49 -31.66
N GLU A 91 6.85 -12.18 -31.47
CA GLU A 91 6.84 -11.18 -32.54
C GLU A 91 7.94 -11.44 -33.57
N ARG A 92 9.17 -11.73 -33.12
CA ARG A 92 10.29 -12.08 -34.00
C ARG A 92 10.00 -13.36 -34.81
N GLU A 93 9.40 -14.36 -34.19
CA GLU A 93 9.09 -15.62 -34.87
C GLU A 93 7.98 -15.44 -35.91
N ILE A 94 6.93 -14.67 -35.58
CA ILE A 94 5.88 -14.30 -36.55
C ILE A 94 6.49 -13.57 -37.75
N GLN A 95 7.41 -12.63 -37.53
CA GLN A 95 8.11 -11.93 -38.61
C GLN A 95 8.95 -12.88 -39.49
N ARG A 96 9.68 -13.83 -38.88
CA ARG A 96 10.44 -14.85 -39.64
C ARG A 96 9.52 -15.74 -40.48
N LEU A 97 8.41 -16.20 -39.91
CA LEU A 97 7.45 -17.04 -40.62
C LEU A 97 6.77 -16.28 -41.76
N ALA A 98 6.45 -15.01 -41.58
CA ALA A 98 5.89 -14.15 -42.63
C ALA A 98 6.85 -14.00 -43.82
N GLN A 99 8.14 -13.73 -43.58
CA GLN A 99 9.15 -13.63 -44.64
C GLN A 99 9.34 -14.94 -45.41
N ARG A 100 9.21 -16.09 -44.74
CA ARG A 100 9.28 -17.40 -45.39
C ARG A 100 8.13 -17.63 -46.36
N VAL A 101 6.92 -17.18 -46.02
CA VAL A 101 5.74 -17.27 -46.89
C VAL A 101 5.90 -16.39 -48.14
N GLU A 102 6.43 -15.17 -47.99
CA GLU A 102 6.71 -14.28 -49.13
C GLU A 102 7.80 -14.84 -50.06
N GLY A 103 8.88 -15.43 -49.51
CA GLY A 103 9.93 -16.09 -50.28
C GLY A 103 9.46 -17.33 -51.06
N THR A 104 8.44 -18.04 -50.57
CA THR A 104 7.83 -19.17 -51.29
C THR A 104 6.91 -18.73 -52.44
N LEU A 105 6.30 -17.55 -52.35
CA LEU A 105 5.44 -16.99 -53.41
C LEU A 105 6.26 -16.43 -54.59
N SER A 106 7.51 -16.01 -54.36
CA SER A 106 8.40 -15.48 -55.42
C SER A 106 8.95 -16.54 -56.39
N ASN A 107 8.82 -17.83 -56.08
CA ASN A 107 9.36 -18.94 -56.88
C ASN A 107 8.30 -19.70 -57.69
N SER A 108 7.12 -19.11 -57.92
CA SER A 108 6.11 -19.65 -58.84
C SER A 108 5.47 -18.54 -59.67
N PRO A 109 5.33 -18.70 -61.00
CA PRO A 109 4.72 -17.69 -61.83
C PRO A 109 3.20 -17.78 -61.64
N ILE A 110 2.60 -16.84 -60.93
CA ILE A 110 1.14 -16.71 -60.91
C ILE A 110 0.75 -15.40 -61.57
N SER A 111 0.27 -15.55 -62.81
CA SER A 111 -0.61 -14.60 -63.47
C SER A 111 -1.90 -14.50 -62.65
N SER A 112 -2.21 -13.31 -62.14
CA SER A 112 -3.52 -12.67 -62.34
C SER A 112 -3.50 -11.28 -61.72
N SER A 113 -3.71 -10.31 -62.60
CA SER A 113 -3.96 -8.91 -62.30
C SER A 113 -5.36 -8.71 -61.72
N VAL A 114 -5.48 -7.99 -60.61
CA VAL A 114 -6.63 -7.08 -60.36
C VAL A 114 -6.10 -5.86 -59.62
N SER A 115 -6.44 -4.69 -60.16
CA SER A 115 -6.02 -3.37 -59.72
C SER A 115 -6.91 -2.79 -58.62
N VAL A 116 -6.23 -2.12 -57.68
CA VAL A 116 -6.55 -0.99 -56.79
C VAL A 116 -7.96 -0.39 -56.81
N GLU A 117 -8.53 -0.20 -55.61
CA GLU A 117 -9.11 1.09 -55.20
C GLU A 117 -8.67 1.45 -53.77
N ALA A 118 -8.24 2.69 -53.62
CA ALA A 118 -7.75 3.29 -52.40
C ALA A 118 -8.88 4.07 -51.73
N ASN A 119 -9.21 3.76 -50.49
CA ASN A 119 -10.00 4.63 -49.63
C ASN A 119 -9.16 5.08 -48.45
N HIS A 120 -8.88 6.38 -48.47
CA HIS A 120 -8.13 7.13 -47.50
C HIS A 120 -8.93 7.25 -46.19
N THR A 121 -8.40 6.71 -45.10
CA THR A 121 -8.76 7.19 -43.76
C THR A 121 -7.47 7.32 -42.94
N THR A 122 -7.00 8.56 -42.88
CA THR A 122 -5.93 9.12 -42.06
C THR A 122 -6.04 8.70 -40.58
N PRO A 123 -4.92 8.53 -39.86
CA PRO A 123 -4.86 7.77 -38.61
C PRO A 123 -5.37 8.57 -37.41
N PHE A 124 -6.10 7.92 -36.52
CA PHE A 124 -6.46 8.46 -35.21
C PHE A 124 -5.45 7.95 -34.16
N PHE A 125 -4.36 8.69 -34.06
CA PHE A 125 -3.54 8.77 -32.84
C PHE A 125 -4.35 9.64 -31.87
N GLY A 126 -4.92 9.04 -30.82
CA GLY A 126 -5.49 9.74 -29.67
C GLY A 126 -4.71 9.28 -28.44
N ASP A 127 -3.68 10.03 -28.07
CA ASP A 127 -3.68 11.01 -26.98
C ASP A 127 -3.92 10.39 -25.61
N TYR A 128 -2.80 10.15 -24.92
CA TYR A 128 -2.74 10.06 -23.48
C TYR A 128 -2.77 11.50 -22.95
N GLU A 129 -3.93 11.96 -22.49
CA GLU A 129 -3.97 13.16 -21.65
C GLU A 129 -3.30 12.81 -20.31
N VAL A 130 -2.09 13.33 -20.11
CA VAL A 130 -1.52 13.53 -18.78
C VAL A 130 -2.33 14.64 -18.14
N GLY A 131 -3.32 14.27 -17.33
CA GLY A 131 -3.91 15.16 -16.34
C GLY A 131 -2.92 15.39 -15.21
N ASP A 132 -2.04 16.37 -15.38
CA ASP A 132 -1.42 17.10 -14.28
C ASP A 132 -2.30 18.32 -14.03
N ASP A 133 -3.06 18.30 -12.94
CA ASP A 133 -3.50 19.50 -12.24
C ASP A 133 -3.64 19.11 -10.76
N GLY A 134 -2.69 19.61 -9.98
CA GLY A 134 -2.67 19.50 -8.55
C GLY A 134 -3.19 20.76 -7.89
N ASP A 135 -4.12 20.58 -6.96
CA ASP A 135 -4.55 21.56 -5.97
C ASP A 135 -5.42 20.78 -4.98
N GLY A 136 -5.07 20.65 -3.70
CA GLY A 136 -4.85 21.75 -2.77
C GLY A 136 -6.05 21.77 -1.83
N TYR A 137 -5.96 21.07 -0.69
CA TYR A 137 -6.89 21.25 0.42
C TYR A 137 -6.06 21.52 1.67
N GLU A 138 -6.27 22.73 2.21
CA GLU A 138 -5.98 23.12 3.59
C GLU A 138 -6.55 22.13 4.62
#